data_AF-A0A3B8WAD9-F1
#
_entry.id   AF-A0A3B8WAD9-F1
#
_cell.length_a   1.000
_cell.length_b   1.000
_cell.length_c   1.000
_cell.angle_alpha   90.00
_cell.angle_beta   90.00
_cell.angle_gamma   90.00
#
_symmetry.space_group_name_H-M   'P 1'
#
loop_
_entity.id
_entity.type
_entity.pdbx_description
1 polymer ?
#
loop_
_entity_poly.entity_id
_entity_poly.type
_entity_poly.pdbx_seq_one_letter_code
_entity_poly.pdbx_strand_id
1 'polypeptide(L)'
;TGAAGGFLTWSVFQTPLLLFGWVIFFIASLAECNRAPFDLPEAESELVAGFHTEYSGFRFAIIMLAEYAMMLLVSVLGVILFWGSWNSPLPNLGSLMLANWTNGPAWGIFWLIAKSVVMVGVQIWVRWTFPRLRIDQLLNLSWKYLTPASLLLLLICIWWKLL
;
A
#
# COMPACT_ATOMS: atom_id res chain seq x y z
N THR A 1 -21.18 -21.98 1.64
CA THR A 1 -21.30 -22.18 0.18
C THR A 1 -20.68 -20.97 -0.50
N GLY A 2 -19.57 -21.20 -1.20
CA GLY A 2 -18.55 -20.19 -1.50
C GLY A 2 -19.02 -19.02 -2.35
N ALA A 3 -18.98 -17.82 -1.77
CA ALA A 3 -18.81 -16.60 -2.55
C ALA A 3 -17.36 -16.57 -3.06
N ALA A 4 -17.07 -17.39 -4.07
CA ALA A 4 -15.81 -17.33 -4.78
C ALA A 4 -15.85 -16.06 -5.67
N GLY A 5 -15.27 -14.98 -5.17
CA GLY A 5 -15.12 -13.72 -5.90
C GLY A 5 -16.13 -12.62 -5.57
N GLY A 6 -15.66 -11.38 -5.62
CA GLY A 6 -16.45 -10.16 -5.44
C GLY A 6 -15.83 -9.18 -4.46
N PHE A 7 -16.03 -7.88 -4.72
CA PHE A 7 -15.54 -6.77 -3.88
C PHE A 7 -15.91 -6.93 -2.39
N LEU A 8 -17.08 -7.48 -2.08
CA LEU A 8 -17.54 -7.73 -0.70
C LEU A 8 -16.72 -8.79 0.07
N THR A 9 -15.91 -9.59 -0.63
CA THR A 9 -15.06 -10.63 0.00
C THR A 9 -13.71 -10.10 0.47
N TRP A 10 -13.36 -8.85 0.15
CA TRP A 10 -12.06 -8.32 0.55
C TRP A 10 -12.05 -7.92 2.02
N SER A 11 -10.90 -8.07 2.67
CA SER A 11 -10.71 -7.79 4.10
C SER A 11 -11.21 -6.39 4.49
N VAL A 12 -11.03 -5.41 3.60
CA VAL A 12 -11.48 -4.01 3.77
C VAL A 12 -13.00 -3.88 3.84
N PHE A 13 -13.76 -4.69 3.09
CA PHE A 13 -15.22 -4.63 3.07
C PHE A 13 -15.86 -5.58 4.07
N GLN A 14 -15.17 -6.65 4.47
CA GLN A 14 -15.65 -7.57 5.49
C GLN A 14 -15.68 -6.95 6.89
N THR A 15 -14.72 -6.06 7.18
CA THR A 15 -14.69 -5.33 8.44
C THR A 15 -14.46 -3.84 8.19
N PRO A 16 -15.43 -2.96 8.50
CA PRO A 16 -15.28 -1.53 8.24
C PRO A 16 -14.09 -0.92 8.99
N LEU A 17 -13.64 -1.55 10.07
CA LEU A 17 -12.45 -1.16 10.84
C LEU A 17 -11.14 -1.35 10.05
N LEU A 18 -11.05 -2.39 9.19
CA LEU A 18 -9.84 -2.63 8.39
C LEU A 18 -9.63 -1.56 7.31
N LEU A 19 -10.68 -0.81 6.92
CA LEU A 19 -10.52 0.34 6.02
C LEU A 19 -9.65 1.43 6.66
N PHE A 20 -9.89 1.76 7.93
CA PHE A 20 -9.03 2.70 8.66
C PHE A 20 -7.62 2.16 8.84
N GLY A 21 -7.48 0.85 9.08
CA GLY A 21 -6.18 0.17 9.12
C GLY A 21 -5.44 0.26 7.79
N TRP A 22 -6.14 0.13 6.67
CA TRP A 22 -5.55 0.29 5.34
C TRP A 22 -5.05 1.71 5.08
N VAL A 23 -5.80 2.74 5.49
CA VAL A 23 -5.36 4.14 5.36
C VAL A 23 -4.09 4.38 6.16
N ILE A 24 -4.03 3.91 7.41
CA ILE A 24 -2.84 4.01 8.25
C ILE A 24 -1.65 3.29 7.61
N PHE A 25 -1.86 2.05 7.14
CA PHE A 25 -0.83 1.28 6.44
C PHE A 25 -0.35 1.99 5.17
N PHE A 26 -1.26 2.56 4.39
CA PHE A 26 -0.93 3.27 3.16
C PHE A 26 -0.08 4.51 3.44
N ILE A 27 -0.46 5.33 4.43
CA ILE A 27 0.34 6.50 4.81
C ILE A 27 1.72 6.08 5.34
N ALA A 28 1.79 5.04 6.18
CA ALA A 28 3.05 4.51 6.69
C ALA A 28 3.94 3.96 5.56
N SER A 29 3.36 3.27 4.58
CA SER A 29 4.09 2.75 3.42
C SER A 29 4.70 3.85 2.57
N LEU A 30 3.99 4.97 2.39
CA LEU A 30 4.51 6.12 1.64
C LEU A 30 5.70 6.76 2.36
N ALA A 31 5.66 6.80 3.69
CA ALA A 31 6.77 7.30 4.51
C ALA A 31 7.99 6.35 4.45
N GLU A 32 7.78 5.03 4.51
CA GLU A 32 8.87 4.04 4.45
C GLU A 32 9.55 4.01 3.06
N CYS A 33 8.77 4.16 1.99
CA CYS A 33 9.33 4.25 0.63
C CYS A 33 10.05 5.58 0.37
N ASN A 34 10.12 6.49 1.35
CA ASN A 34 10.77 7.79 1.26
C ASN A 34 10.39 8.55 -0.03
N ARG A 35 9.12 8.46 -0.45
CA ARG A 35 8.68 9.03 -1.72
C ARG A 35 7.86 10.28 -1.48
N ALA A 36 7.98 11.26 -2.37
CA ALA A 36 7.19 12.49 -2.32
C ALA A 36 5.69 12.16 -2.12
N PRO A 37 5.05 12.70 -1.07
CA PRO A 37 5.38 13.89 -0.27
C PRO A 37 6.37 13.74 0.90
N PHE A 38 6.83 12.52 1.23
CA PHE A 38 7.72 12.19 2.35
C PHE A 38 9.17 11.91 1.91
N ASP A 39 9.66 12.69 0.95
CA ASP A 39 10.93 12.49 0.24
C ASP A 39 12.13 13.14 0.93
N LEU A 40 12.26 12.85 2.21
CA LEU A 40 13.18 13.56 3.12
C LEU A 40 14.66 13.21 2.89
N PRO A 41 15.06 11.92 2.72
CA PRO A 41 16.45 11.55 2.44
C PRO A 41 16.99 12.12 1.11
N GLU A 42 16.13 12.34 0.11
CA GLU A 42 16.52 12.96 -1.16
C GLU A 42 16.64 14.49 -1.00
N ALA A 43 15.80 15.10 -0.17
CA ALA A 43 15.66 16.56 -0.08
C ALA A 43 16.46 17.25 1.04
N GLU A 44 16.76 16.60 2.17
CA GLU A 44 17.60 17.17 3.23
C GLU A 44 19.10 16.99 2.98
N SER A 45 19.47 16.61 1.75
CA SER A 45 20.77 16.90 1.15
C SER A 45 20.84 18.34 0.61
N GLU A 46 20.53 19.31 1.46
CA GLU A 46 20.57 20.75 1.14
C GLU A 46 21.99 21.32 0.84
N LEU A 47 22.99 20.46 0.54
CA LEU A 47 24.37 20.83 0.15
C LEU A 47 24.99 19.95 -0.99
N VAL A 48 24.25 19.69 -2.07
CA VAL A 48 24.61 18.88 -3.28
C VAL A 48 23.95 17.50 -3.26
N ALA A 49 23.17 17.20 -4.32
CA ALA A 49 22.26 16.06 -4.44
C ALA A 49 22.93 14.70 -4.07
N GLY A 50 22.76 14.27 -2.82
CA GLY A 50 23.63 13.31 -2.13
C GLY A 50 24.04 12.09 -2.95
N PHE A 51 23.24 11.01 -2.90
CA PHE A 51 23.59 9.78 -3.62
C PHE A 51 23.51 9.93 -5.16
N HIS A 52 22.81 10.95 -5.66
CA HIS A 52 22.70 11.25 -7.09
C HIS A 52 23.98 11.85 -7.68
N THR A 53 24.83 12.47 -6.87
CA THR A 53 26.09 13.09 -7.30
C THR A 53 27.30 12.27 -6.88
N GLU A 54 27.20 11.52 -5.78
CA GLU A 54 28.27 10.66 -5.27
C GLU A 54 28.37 9.32 -6.01
N TYR A 55 27.27 8.77 -6.53
CA TYR A 55 27.25 7.49 -7.22
C TYR A 55 26.95 7.65 -8.71
N SER A 56 27.73 6.94 -9.56
CA SER A 56 27.56 6.94 -11.01
C SER A 56 27.42 5.53 -11.58
N GLY A 57 26.84 5.44 -12.77
CA GLY A 57 26.70 4.19 -13.53
C GLY A 57 25.90 3.12 -12.78
N PHE A 58 26.51 1.95 -12.57
CA PHE A 58 25.84 0.78 -12.00
C PHE A 58 25.45 0.94 -10.52
N ARG A 59 26.27 1.66 -9.73
CA ARG A 59 25.97 1.87 -8.30
C ARG A 59 24.72 2.72 -8.11
N PHE A 60 24.57 3.75 -8.93
CA PHE A 60 23.34 4.56 -8.99
C PHE A 60 22.13 3.71 -9.41
N ALA A 61 22.30 2.87 -10.43
CA ALA A 61 21.22 2.01 -10.92
C ALA A 61 20.70 1.04 -9.84
N ILE A 62 21.56 0.48 -9.00
CA ILE A 62 21.15 -0.40 -7.89
C ILE A 62 20.33 0.35 -6.84
N ILE A 63 20.75 1.57 -6.47
CA ILE A 63 20.04 2.38 -5.46
C ILE A 63 18.63 2.71 -5.98
N MET A 64 18.53 3.18 -7.22
CA MET A 64 17.25 3.44 -7.87
C MET A 64 16.38 2.18 -7.96
N LEU A 65 16.97 1.07 -8.40
CA LEU A 65 16.26 -0.20 -8.49
C LEU A 65 15.72 -0.65 -7.12
N ALA A 66 16.50 -0.45 -6.05
CA ALA A 66 16.09 -0.80 -4.69
C ALA A 66 14.88 0.03 -4.21
N GLU A 67 14.85 1.34 -4.48
CA GLU A 67 13.69 2.18 -4.15
C GLU A 67 12.43 1.75 -4.91
N TYR A 68 12.55 1.47 -6.22
CA TYR A 68 11.44 0.95 -7.02
C TYR A 68 11.01 -0.45 -6.57
N ALA A 69 11.95 -1.29 -6.15
CA ALA A 69 11.66 -2.61 -5.60
C ALA A 69 10.92 -2.52 -4.26
N MET A 70 11.27 -1.57 -3.39
CA MET A 70 10.56 -1.32 -2.13
C MET A 70 9.12 -0.86 -2.38
N MET A 71 8.89 0.04 -3.35
CA MET A 71 7.52 0.43 -3.74
C MET A 71 6.69 -0.77 -4.21
N LEU A 72 7.28 -1.66 -5.01
CA LEU A 72 6.61 -2.89 -5.44
C LEU A 72 6.34 -3.83 -4.25
N LEU A 73 7.31 -3.99 -3.34
CA LEU A 73 7.19 -4.86 -2.18
C LEU A 73 6.03 -4.40 -1.27
N VAL A 74 5.99 -3.12 -0.91
CA VAL A 74 4.97 -2.62 0.01
C VAL A 74 3.59 -2.59 -0.64
N SER A 75 3.50 -2.33 -1.95
CA SER A 75 2.23 -2.44 -2.69
C SER A 75 1.71 -3.88 -2.74
N VAL A 76 2.59 -4.88 -2.95
CA VAL A 76 2.21 -6.30 -2.87
C VAL A 76 1.72 -6.67 -1.46
N LEU A 77 2.41 -6.25 -0.41
CA LEU A 77 1.96 -6.46 0.97
C LEU A 77 0.58 -5.84 1.23
N GLY A 78 0.36 -4.61 0.78
CA GLY A 78 -0.94 -3.94 0.90
C GLY A 78 -2.08 -4.70 0.20
N VAL A 79 -1.80 -5.28 -0.98
CA VAL A 79 -2.79 -6.08 -1.71
C VAL A 79 -3.11 -7.39 -0.99
N ILE A 80 -2.09 -8.05 -0.45
CA ILE A 80 -2.25 -9.32 0.27
C ILE A 80 -3.09 -9.12 1.53
N LEU A 81 -2.78 -8.09 2.31
CA LEU A 81 -3.41 -7.86 3.61
C LEU A 81 -4.85 -7.32 3.48
N PHE A 82 -5.08 -6.38 2.56
CA PHE A 82 -6.31 -5.59 2.55
C PHE A 82 -7.21 -5.86 1.33
N TRP A 83 -6.63 -6.02 0.14
CA TRP A 83 -7.39 -6.04 -1.14
C TRP A 83 -7.71 -7.45 -1.64
N GLY A 84 -7.79 -8.41 -0.72
CA GLY A 84 -8.22 -9.78 -0.99
C GLY A 84 -7.23 -10.60 -1.81
N SER A 85 -5.96 -10.16 -1.92
CA SER A 85 -4.87 -10.91 -2.56
C SER A 85 -5.25 -11.53 -3.92
N TRP A 86 -5.18 -12.86 -4.06
CA TRP A 86 -5.51 -13.66 -5.24
C TRP A 86 -7.01 -13.70 -5.62
N ASN A 87 -7.91 -13.15 -4.79
CA ASN A 87 -9.34 -13.19 -5.07
C ASN A 87 -9.70 -12.25 -6.23
N SER A 88 -10.54 -12.76 -7.13
CA SER A 88 -11.07 -11.99 -8.25
C SER A 88 -11.92 -10.80 -7.75
N PRO A 89 -11.73 -9.59 -8.32
CA PRO A 89 -12.57 -8.42 -8.03
C PRO A 89 -14.01 -8.58 -8.52
N LEU A 90 -14.21 -9.45 -9.52
CA LEU A 90 -15.49 -9.62 -10.21
C LEU A 90 -16.49 -10.34 -9.29
N PRO A 91 -17.64 -9.72 -8.99
CA PRO A 91 -18.68 -10.35 -8.19
C PRO A 91 -19.39 -11.42 -9.00
N ASN A 92 -19.71 -12.52 -8.35
CA ASN A 92 -20.60 -13.54 -8.90
C ASN A 92 -22.06 -13.11 -8.65
N LEU A 93 -22.57 -12.15 -9.43
CA LEU A 93 -23.92 -11.59 -9.24
C LEU A 93 -24.91 -12.21 -10.24
N GLY A 94 -25.81 -13.05 -9.72
CA GLY A 94 -26.93 -13.61 -10.49
C GLY A 94 -26.50 -14.51 -11.67
N SER A 95 -26.75 -14.05 -12.91
CA SER A 95 -26.50 -14.79 -14.15
C SER A 95 -25.04 -14.70 -14.67
N LEU A 96 -24.21 -13.84 -14.08
CA LEU A 96 -22.87 -13.54 -14.56
C LEU A 96 -21.83 -14.20 -13.65
N MET A 97 -21.57 -15.49 -13.89
CA MET A 97 -20.54 -16.27 -13.16
C MET A 97 -19.12 -16.01 -13.66
N LEU A 98 -18.71 -14.74 -13.78
CA LEU A 98 -17.38 -14.37 -14.27
C LEU A 98 -16.27 -14.86 -13.32
N ALA A 99 -16.54 -14.87 -12.02
CA ALA A 99 -15.57 -15.33 -11.03
C ALA A 99 -15.14 -16.79 -11.28
N ASN A 100 -16.04 -17.68 -11.69
CA ASN A 100 -15.72 -19.09 -11.96
C ASN A 100 -14.74 -19.28 -13.12
N TRP A 101 -14.74 -18.39 -14.11
CA TRP A 101 -13.79 -18.42 -15.24
C TRP A 101 -12.43 -17.78 -14.90
N THR A 102 -12.42 -16.81 -13.98
CA THR A 102 -11.22 -16.09 -13.52
C THR A 102 -10.62 -16.63 -12.22
N ASN A 103 -11.11 -17.76 -11.72
CA ASN A 103 -10.57 -18.44 -10.54
C ASN A 103 -9.69 -19.61 -10.98
N GLY A 104 -8.39 -19.35 -11.10
CA GLY A 104 -7.37 -20.35 -11.35
C GLY A 104 -6.01 -19.88 -10.82
N PRO A 105 -5.01 -20.77 -10.64
CA PRO A 105 -3.71 -20.37 -10.08
C PRO A 105 -3.01 -19.26 -10.89
N ALA A 106 -3.06 -19.35 -12.22
CA ALA A 106 -2.51 -18.33 -13.12
C ALA A 106 -3.27 -16.99 -13.03
N TRP A 107 -4.61 -17.06 -12.95
CA TRP A 107 -5.44 -15.87 -12.79
C TRP A 107 -5.27 -15.21 -11.42
N GLY A 108 -5.04 -15.98 -10.36
CA GLY A 108 -4.75 -15.44 -9.03
C GLY A 108 -3.47 -14.62 -9.02
N ILE A 109 -2.39 -15.12 -9.66
CA ILE A 109 -1.12 -14.38 -9.81
C ILE A 109 -1.35 -13.11 -10.63
N PHE A 110 -2.10 -13.21 -11.73
CA PHE A 110 -2.46 -12.05 -12.55
C PHE A 110 -3.19 -10.98 -11.72
N TRP A 111 -4.16 -11.35 -10.90
CA TRP A 111 -4.88 -10.41 -10.04
C TRP A 111 -3.99 -9.78 -8.97
N LEU A 112 -3.08 -10.54 -8.37
CA LEU A 112 -2.12 -10.03 -7.41
C LEU A 112 -1.24 -8.94 -8.04
N ILE A 113 -0.66 -9.23 -9.21
CA ILE A 113 0.22 -8.30 -9.94
C ILE A 113 -0.58 -7.09 -10.45
N ALA A 114 -1.77 -7.31 -11.01
CA ALA A 114 -2.60 -6.21 -11.51
C ALA A 114 -2.98 -5.25 -10.38
N LYS A 115 -3.39 -5.77 -9.21
CA LYS A 115 -3.71 -4.94 -8.05
C LYS A 115 -2.48 -4.23 -7.48
N SER A 116 -1.31 -4.88 -7.45
CA SER A 116 -0.09 -4.23 -6.96
C SER A 116 0.35 -3.09 -7.90
N VAL A 117 0.22 -3.26 -9.21
CA VAL A 117 0.46 -2.18 -10.19
C VAL A 117 -0.52 -1.03 -9.99
N VAL A 118 -1.81 -1.31 -9.73
CA VAL A 118 -2.78 -0.26 -9.38
C VAL A 118 -2.35 0.47 -8.11
N MET A 119 -1.88 -0.25 -7.08
CA MET A 119 -1.38 0.36 -5.84
C MET A 119 -0.17 1.26 -6.06
N VAL A 120 0.80 0.83 -6.88
CA VAL A 120 1.92 1.68 -7.29
C VAL A 120 1.40 2.91 -8.06
N GLY A 121 0.40 2.72 -8.93
CA GLY A 121 -0.29 3.82 -9.61
C GLY A 121 -0.89 4.84 -8.65
N VAL A 122 -1.50 4.39 -7.55
CA VAL A 122 -2.02 5.28 -6.49
C VAL A 122 -0.87 6.01 -5.79
N GLN A 123 0.24 5.33 -5.47
CA GLN A 123 1.42 6.00 -4.88
C GLN A 123 1.99 7.09 -5.80
N ILE A 124 2.06 6.82 -7.12
CA ILE A 124 2.49 7.81 -8.12
C ILE A 124 1.48 8.96 -8.23
N TRP A 125 0.19 8.68 -8.12
CA TRP A 125 -0.83 9.74 -8.16
C TRP A 125 -0.74 10.67 -6.93
N VAL A 126 -0.50 10.10 -5.74
CA VAL A 126 -0.30 10.87 -4.50
C VAL A 126 0.87 11.86 -4.63
N ARG A 127 1.96 11.46 -5.33
CA ARG A 127 3.10 12.33 -5.60
C ARG A 127 2.73 13.63 -6.32
N TRP A 128 1.74 13.60 -7.22
CA TRP A 128 1.29 14.79 -7.95
C TRP A 128 0.21 15.58 -7.21
N THR A 129 -0.40 14.99 -6.19
CA THR A 129 -1.55 15.58 -5.50
C THR A 129 -1.14 16.39 -4.27
N PHE A 130 -0.11 15.96 -3.54
CA PHE A 130 0.27 16.58 -2.26
C PHE A 130 1.57 17.37 -2.36
N PRO A 131 1.64 18.55 -1.69
CA PRO A 131 2.89 19.25 -1.52
C PRO A 131 3.82 18.46 -0.58
N ARG A 132 5.13 18.71 -0.70
CA ARG A 132 6.15 18.10 0.17
C ARG A 132 5.95 18.55 1.63
N LEU A 133 6.15 17.63 2.57
CA LEU A 133 6.03 17.88 4.01
C LEU A 133 7.39 18.02 4.66
N ARG A 134 7.51 18.89 5.68
CA ARG A 134 8.74 19.06 6.46
C ARG A 134 8.95 17.90 7.44
N ILE A 135 10.20 17.62 7.81
CA ILE A 135 10.56 16.55 8.76
C ILE A 135 9.79 16.65 10.07
N ASP A 136 9.63 17.87 10.60
CA ASP A 136 8.89 18.11 11.84
C ASP A 136 7.42 17.68 11.73
N GLN A 137 6.81 17.91 10.56
CA GLN A 137 5.42 17.55 10.29
C GLN A 137 5.28 16.05 10.06
N LEU A 138 6.22 15.42 9.36
CA LEU A 138 6.29 13.97 9.20
C LEU A 138 6.41 13.29 10.58
N LEU A 139 7.36 13.72 11.40
CA LEU A 139 7.62 13.11 12.71
C LEU A 139 6.40 13.25 13.62
N ASN A 140 5.76 14.43 13.63
CA ASN A 140 4.50 14.63 14.33
C ASN A 140 3.38 13.73 13.78
N LEU A 141 3.25 13.58 12.45
CA LEU A 141 2.27 12.69 11.83
C LEU A 141 2.45 11.24 12.30
N SER A 142 3.68 10.73 12.24
CA SER A 142 4.00 9.34 12.59
C SER A 142 3.83 9.08 14.09
N TRP A 143 4.40 9.92 14.95
CA TRP A 143 4.43 9.66 16.40
C TRP A 143 3.20 10.16 17.17
N LYS A 144 2.57 11.25 16.73
CA LYS A 144 1.44 11.84 17.44
C LYS A 144 0.10 11.34 16.93
N TYR A 145 0.02 10.90 15.67
CA TYR A 145 -1.24 10.51 15.06
C TYR A 145 -1.25 9.03 14.64
N LEU A 146 -0.30 8.57 13.81
CA LEU A 146 -0.36 7.20 13.28
C LEU A 146 -0.15 6.12 14.35
N THR A 147 0.84 6.26 15.24
CA THR A 147 1.11 5.26 16.28
C THR A 147 -0.01 5.13 17.33
N PRO A 148 -0.59 6.20 17.91
CA PRO A 148 -1.73 6.02 18.81
C PRO A 148 -2.98 5.55 18.06
N ALA A 149 -3.21 6.00 16.82
CA ALA A 149 -4.35 5.55 16.03
C ALA A 149 -4.28 4.05 15.71
N SER A 150 -3.09 3.52 15.37
CA SER A 150 -2.92 2.10 15.07
C SER A 150 -3.13 1.22 16.32
N LEU A 151 -2.65 1.68 17.48
CA LEU A 151 -2.88 1.00 18.77
C LEU A 151 -4.36 1.00 19.18
N LEU A 152 -5.04 2.14 19.05
CA LEU A 152 -6.48 2.23 19.33
C LEU A 152 -7.29 1.32 18.39
N LEU A 153 -6.96 1.31 17.10
CA LEU A 153 -7.62 0.45 16.12
C LEU A 153 -7.41 -1.04 16.45
N LEU A 154 -6.22 -1.42 16.91
CA LEU A 154 -5.92 -2.77 17.37
C LEU A 154 -6.81 -3.15 18.56
N LEU A 155 -6.93 -2.28 19.58
CA LEU A 155 -7.79 -2.53 20.75
C LEU A 155 -9.27 -2.68 20.36
N ILE A 156 -9.76 -1.83 19.45
CA ILE A 156 -11.14 -1.91 18.95
C ILE A 156 -11.37 -3.23 18.20
N CYS A 157 -10.42 -3.66 17.37
CA CYS A 157 -10.49 -4.95 16.67
C CYS A 157 -10.50 -6.14 17.65
N ILE A 158 -9.70 -6.09 18.72
CA ILE A 158 -9.74 -7.12 19.78
C ILE A 158 -11.12 -7.15 20.42
N TRP A 159 -11.64 -5.99 20.80
CA TRP A 159 -12.94 -5.90 21.46
C TRP A 159 -14.07 -6.41 20.57
N TRP A 160 -14.08 -6.05 19.29
CA TRP A 160 -15.05 -6.55 18.32
C TRP A 160 -15.00 -8.07 18.16
N LYS A 161 -13.80 -8.67 18.19
CA LYS A 161 -13.63 -10.12 18.04
C LYS A 161 -14.04 -10.91 19.29
N LEU A 162 -14.03 -10.27 20.46
CA LEU A 162 -14.45 -10.88 21.72
C LEU A 162 -15.97 -10.89 21.91
N LEU A 163 -16.69 -10.05 21.18
CA LEU A 163 -18.15 -9.94 21.19
C LEU A 163 -18.77 -10.94 20.20
#